data_AF-A0A963F7T2-F1
#
_entry.id   AF-A0A963F7T2-F1
#
_cell.length_a   1.000
_cell.length_b   1.000
_cell.length_c   1.000
_cell.angle_alpha   90.00
_cell.angle_beta   90.00
_cell.angle_gamma   90.00
#
_symmetry.space_group_name_H-M   'P 1'
#
loop_
_entity.id
_entity.type
_entity.pdbx_description
1 polymer ?
#
loop_
_entity_poly.entity_id
_entity_poly.type
_entity_poly.pdbx_seq_one_letter_code
_entity_poly.pdbx_strand_id
1 'polypeptide(L)'
;MKSKGQPDQSISSDEEVNPDDAGVKPATRRIAYKTVLAMVVIGILIISVLWMFVISREETQVNATLATDPNMKIHETSISNGLQVAGIEDHIGKIDRSMASISDRIGQGFESQKNDSTNVKNKLSDMTQDIQAIKVTITDQRETNQELGRQINEVITRLDTLINETRTPKTVKRKTVARHKPRPVKTPPFQLDAIDLWDDVTYVATSQAGRVAFLKTGEQQSGWKFTHIDRLKGQVNLQDPAGQVHSVTLPR
;
A
#
# COMPACT_ATOMS: atom_id res chain seq x y z
N MET A 1 60.07 26.78 -22.92
CA MET A 1 60.77 25.58 -23.45
C MET A 1 59.79 24.42 -23.36
N LYS A 2 59.12 24.06 -24.46
CA LYS A 2 59.40 22.93 -25.37
C LYS A 2 59.42 21.53 -24.71
N SER A 3 58.26 20.87 -24.84
CA SER A 3 57.91 19.45 -25.07
C SER A 3 59.02 18.38 -25.17
N LYS A 4 58.79 17.22 -24.51
CA LYS A 4 58.80 15.83 -25.05
C LYS A 4 58.75 14.84 -23.86
N GLY A 5 58.06 13.70 -23.86
CA GLY A 5 57.26 13.01 -24.87
C GLY A 5 56.57 11.78 -24.27
N GLN A 6 55.49 11.35 -24.91
CA GLN A 6 54.88 10.00 -24.88
C GLN A 6 55.68 9.11 -25.89
N PRO A 7 55.59 7.75 -26.01
CA PRO A 7 54.38 6.93 -25.77
C PRO A 7 54.52 5.42 -25.41
N ASP A 8 53.35 4.76 -25.36
CA ASP A 8 53.00 3.35 -25.66
C ASP A 8 53.51 2.20 -24.75
N GLN A 9 52.60 1.61 -23.95
CA GLN A 9 51.70 0.46 -24.22
C GLN A 9 52.33 -0.90 -23.83
N SER A 10 51.70 -1.58 -22.87
CA SER A 10 51.48 -3.04 -22.89
C SER A 10 50.35 -3.41 -21.94
N ILE A 11 49.58 -4.39 -22.39
CA ILE A 11 48.21 -4.76 -22.01
C ILE A 11 48.24 -5.92 -20.99
N SER A 12 47.21 -5.93 -20.12
CA SER A 12 46.60 -7.10 -19.46
C SER A 12 47.40 -7.88 -18.42
N SER A 13 46.90 -7.89 -17.18
CA SER A 13 46.23 -9.07 -16.64
C SER A 13 45.34 -8.66 -15.46
N ASP A 14 44.09 -9.09 -15.53
CA ASP A 14 43.12 -9.10 -14.43
C ASP A 14 43.73 -9.74 -13.17
N GLU A 15 43.50 -9.14 -12.00
CA GLU A 15 43.05 -9.82 -10.78
C GLU A 15 42.73 -8.75 -9.71
N GLU A 16 41.43 -8.61 -9.43
CA GLU A 16 40.85 -8.26 -8.13
C GLU A 16 41.32 -6.97 -7.41
N VAL A 17 40.71 -5.84 -7.78
CA VAL A 17 40.66 -4.64 -6.93
C VAL A 17 39.47 -4.75 -5.99
N ASN A 18 39.73 -5.13 -4.76
CA ASN A 18 38.91 -4.74 -3.62
C ASN A 18 39.44 -3.39 -3.11
N PRO A 19 38.59 -2.35 -3.00
CA PRO A 19 38.86 -1.29 -2.06
C PRO A 19 37.62 -0.96 -1.20
N ASP A 20 37.92 -0.77 0.07
CA ASP A 20 37.04 -0.23 1.08
C ASP A 20 36.31 1.07 0.68
N ASP A 21 35.16 1.23 1.32
CA ASP A 21 34.55 2.48 1.79
C ASP A 21 34.00 3.48 0.75
N ALA A 22 32.67 3.46 0.60
CA ALA A 22 31.89 4.68 0.40
C ALA A 22 30.45 4.45 0.83
N GLY A 23 30.07 5.06 1.95
CA GLY A 23 28.69 5.08 2.42
C GLY A 23 27.70 5.54 1.35
N VAL A 24 26.62 4.77 1.16
CA VAL A 24 25.45 5.21 0.42
C VAL A 24 24.19 4.89 1.21
N LYS A 25 23.53 5.99 1.58
CA LYS A 25 22.20 6.13 2.18
C LYS A 25 21.16 5.22 1.51
N PRO A 26 20.11 4.77 2.22
CA PRO A 26 19.04 4.00 1.60
C PRO A 26 18.20 4.90 0.68
N ALA A 27 18.56 4.96 -0.60
CA ALA A 27 17.80 5.64 -1.65
C ALA A 27 16.67 4.75 -2.23
N THR A 28 16.16 3.80 -1.44
CA THR A 28 15.28 2.72 -1.91
C THR A 28 13.88 3.21 -2.29
N ARG A 29 13.42 4.38 -1.82
CA ARG A 29 12.07 4.90 -2.13
C ARG A 29 11.93 5.56 -3.52
N ARG A 30 12.99 6.15 -4.09
CA ARG A 30 12.91 6.78 -5.44
C ARG A 30 13.01 5.77 -6.58
N ILE A 31 13.61 4.61 -6.32
CA ILE A 31 13.77 3.54 -7.32
C ILE A 31 12.46 2.75 -7.44
N ALA A 32 11.77 2.48 -6.33
CA ALA A 32 10.50 1.76 -6.30
C ALA A 32 9.39 2.41 -7.15
N TYR A 33 9.27 3.75 -7.13
CA TYR A 33 8.26 4.43 -7.94
C TYR A 33 8.51 4.27 -9.46
N LYS A 34 9.78 4.25 -9.88
CA LYS A 34 10.13 3.99 -11.29
C LYS A 34 9.85 2.54 -11.70
N THR A 35 10.07 1.58 -10.81
CA THR A 35 9.80 0.15 -11.09
C THR A 35 8.30 -0.13 -11.14
N VAL A 36 7.52 0.45 -10.24
CA VAL A 36 6.05 0.34 -10.24
C VAL A 36 5.45 1.00 -11.47
N LEU A 37 5.92 2.20 -11.84
CA LEU A 37 5.45 2.88 -13.05
C LEU A 37 5.77 2.09 -14.33
N ALA A 38 6.97 1.51 -14.42
CA ALA A 38 7.35 0.65 -15.54
C ALA A 38 6.46 -0.61 -15.63
N MET A 39 6.16 -1.26 -14.50
CA MET A 39 5.26 -2.42 -14.45
C MET A 39 3.83 -2.07 -14.89
N VAL A 40 3.32 -0.90 -14.50
CA VAL A 40 1.98 -0.43 -14.91
C VAL A 40 1.94 -0.15 -16.42
N VAL A 41 2.96 0.50 -16.97
CA VAL A 41 3.04 0.78 -18.42
C VAL A 41 3.13 -0.52 -19.23
N ILE A 42 3.94 -1.49 -18.77
CA ILE A 42 4.04 -2.81 -19.40
C ILE A 42 2.69 -3.55 -19.34
N GLY A 43 1.98 -3.49 -18.21
CA GLY A 43 0.64 -4.07 -18.07
C GLY A 43 -0.39 -3.47 -19.04
N ILE A 44 -0.40 -2.14 -19.20
CA ILE A 44 -1.30 -1.46 -20.14
C ILE A 44 -0.97 -1.84 -21.59
N LEU A 45 0.31 -1.97 -21.94
CA LEU A 45 0.73 -2.39 -23.29
C LEU A 45 0.30 -3.83 -23.59
N ILE A 46 0.48 -4.77 -22.65
CA ILE A 46 0.06 -6.17 -22.85
C ILE A 46 -1.45 -6.26 -23.01
N ILE A 47 -2.22 -5.54 -22.18
CA ILE A 47 -3.69 -5.51 -22.28
C ILE A 47 -4.11 -4.90 -23.62
N SER A 48 -3.45 -3.83 -24.07
CA SER A 48 -3.75 -3.18 -25.36
C SER A 48 -3.48 -4.10 -26.55
N VAL A 49 -2.37 -4.85 -26.54
CA VAL A 49 -2.06 -5.85 -27.57
C VAL A 49 -3.06 -7.00 -27.55
N LEU A 50 -3.48 -7.47 -26.36
CA LEU A 50 -4.51 -8.51 -26.24
C LEU A 50 -5.85 -8.05 -26.82
N TRP A 51 -6.27 -6.81 -26.55
CA TRP A 51 -7.48 -6.23 -27.12
C TRP A 51 -7.38 -6.08 -28.64
N MET A 52 -6.23 -5.67 -29.18
CA MET A 52 -6.01 -5.62 -30.62
C MET A 52 -6.12 -7.01 -31.26
N PHE A 53 -5.59 -8.05 -30.62
CA PHE A 53 -5.63 -9.42 -31.13
C PHE A 53 -7.05 -10.03 -31.10
N VAL A 54 -7.86 -9.65 -30.10
CA VAL A 54 -9.28 -10.02 -30.02
C VAL A 54 -10.09 -9.35 -31.14
N ILE A 55 -9.86 -8.05 -31.40
CA ILE A 55 -10.55 -7.32 -32.47
C ILE A 55 -10.12 -7.80 -33.87
N SER A 56 -8.84 -8.11 -34.09
CA SER A 56 -8.37 -8.65 -35.37
C SER A 56 -8.90 -10.07 -35.68
N ARG A 57 -9.35 -10.83 -34.68
CA ARG A 57 -10.02 -12.13 -34.91
C ARG A 57 -11.44 -11.98 -35.44
N GLU A 58 -12.13 -10.88 -35.14
CA GLU A 58 -13.45 -10.60 -35.71
C GLU A 58 -13.36 -10.16 -37.19
N GLU A 59 -12.32 -9.45 -37.59
CA GLU A 59 -12.16 -9.01 -39.00
C GLU A 59 -11.62 -10.10 -39.95
N THR A 60 -10.84 -11.06 -39.44
CA THR A 60 -10.20 -12.08 -40.30
C THR A 60 -11.13 -13.25 -40.64
N GLN A 61 -12.19 -13.50 -39.86
CA GLN A 61 -13.10 -14.62 -40.12
C GLN A 61 -14.17 -14.31 -41.18
N VAL A 62 -14.38 -13.03 -41.52
CA VAL A 62 -15.34 -12.62 -42.57
C VAL A 62 -14.76 -12.77 -43.98
N ASN A 63 -13.42 -12.81 -44.13
CA ASN A 63 -12.76 -12.78 -45.44
C ASN A 63 -12.04 -14.08 -45.84
N ALA A 64 -12.15 -15.15 -45.05
CA ALA A 64 -11.46 -16.42 -45.30
C ALA A 64 -12.36 -17.54 -45.86
N THR A 65 -13.41 -17.20 -46.62
CA THR A 65 -14.25 -18.18 -47.33
C THR A 65 -14.40 -17.82 -48.80
N LEU A 66 -13.30 -17.59 -49.49
CA LEU A 66 -13.30 -17.53 -50.95
C LEU A 66 -11.99 -18.04 -51.53
N ALA A 67 -11.78 -19.35 -51.50
CA ALA A 67 -11.06 -20.07 -52.56
C ALA A 67 -11.06 -21.58 -52.33
N THR A 68 -11.38 -22.30 -53.41
CA THR A 68 -11.05 -23.70 -53.72
C THR A 68 -12.17 -24.72 -53.48
N ASP A 69 -12.94 -24.99 -54.55
CA ASP A 69 -12.77 -26.28 -55.23
C ASP A 69 -13.20 -26.20 -56.71
N PRO A 70 -12.42 -26.74 -57.67
CA PRO A 70 -12.81 -26.83 -59.07
C PRO A 70 -13.56 -28.15 -59.34
N ASN A 71 -14.40 -28.11 -60.38
CA ASN A 71 -14.85 -29.27 -61.17
C ASN A 71 -16.14 -29.98 -60.73
N MET A 72 -17.29 -29.36 -61.05
CA MET A 72 -18.59 -30.02 -61.06
C MET A 72 -18.73 -30.87 -62.33
N LYS A 73 -18.39 -32.15 -62.26
CA LYS A 73 -18.72 -33.13 -63.30
C LYS A 73 -20.11 -33.70 -63.01
N ILE A 74 -21.12 -33.16 -63.69
CA ILE A 74 -22.49 -33.66 -63.68
C ILE A 74 -22.49 -35.06 -64.29
N HIS A 75 -22.74 -36.10 -63.50
CA HIS A 75 -23.17 -37.39 -64.01
C HIS A 75 -24.63 -37.59 -63.65
N GLU A 76 -25.46 -37.41 -64.65
CA GLU A 76 -26.88 -37.77 -64.64
C GLU A 76 -26.96 -39.30 -64.65
N THR A 77 -27.55 -39.90 -63.61
CA THR A 77 -28.11 -41.25 -63.71
C THR A 77 -29.45 -41.30 -62.96
N SER A 78 -30.46 -41.62 -63.76
CA SER A 78 -31.85 -41.87 -63.38
C SER A 78 -31.97 -43.06 -62.41
N ILE A 79 -33.12 -43.11 -61.73
CA ILE A 79 -33.67 -44.18 -60.85
C ILE A 79 -33.45 -43.96 -59.34
N SER A 80 -34.41 -43.29 -58.67
CA SER A 80 -35.02 -43.72 -57.39
C SER A 80 -35.88 -42.60 -56.80
N ASN A 81 -37.16 -42.52 -57.17
CA ASN A 81 -38.08 -41.48 -56.68
C ASN A 81 -38.83 -41.91 -55.40
N GLY A 82 -38.66 -43.15 -54.91
CA GLY A 82 -39.27 -43.64 -53.66
C GLY A 82 -38.35 -43.59 -52.44
N LEU A 83 -37.03 -43.72 -52.63
CA LEU A 83 -36.06 -43.75 -51.52
C LEU A 83 -35.56 -42.34 -51.13
N GLN A 84 -35.58 -41.40 -52.08
CA GLN A 84 -35.16 -40.00 -51.84
C GLN A 84 -36.19 -39.20 -51.05
N VAL A 85 -37.49 -39.48 -51.19
CA VAL A 85 -38.56 -38.80 -50.43
C VAL A 85 -38.45 -39.14 -48.93
N ALA A 86 -38.21 -40.40 -48.59
CA ALA A 86 -37.99 -40.83 -47.21
C ALA A 86 -36.70 -40.23 -46.60
N GLY A 87 -35.64 -40.07 -47.40
CA GLY A 87 -34.41 -39.40 -46.97
C GLY A 87 -34.60 -37.91 -46.71
N ILE A 88 -35.32 -37.21 -47.59
CA ILE A 88 -35.64 -35.78 -47.45
C ILE A 88 -36.53 -35.55 -46.21
N GLU A 89 -37.51 -36.42 -45.96
CA GLU A 89 -38.38 -36.34 -44.79
C GLU A 89 -37.63 -36.59 -43.47
N ASP A 90 -36.66 -37.52 -43.44
CA ASP A 90 -35.76 -37.69 -42.28
C ASP A 90 -34.84 -36.48 -42.06
N HIS A 91 -34.37 -35.83 -43.12
CA HIS A 91 -33.58 -34.60 -43.01
C HIS A 91 -34.40 -33.41 -42.49
N ILE A 92 -35.63 -33.23 -42.97
CA ILE A 92 -36.55 -32.20 -42.47
C ILE A 92 -36.87 -32.47 -40.99
N GLY A 93 -37.16 -33.72 -40.62
CA GLY A 93 -37.39 -34.09 -39.23
C GLY A 93 -36.18 -33.88 -38.30
N LYS A 94 -34.95 -34.01 -38.81
CA LYS A 94 -33.72 -33.66 -38.06
C LYS A 94 -33.56 -32.16 -37.87
N ILE A 95 -33.90 -31.36 -38.90
CA ILE A 95 -33.86 -29.89 -38.81
C ILE A 95 -34.87 -29.40 -37.77
N ASP A 96 -36.11 -29.90 -37.79
CA ASP A 96 -37.14 -29.53 -36.81
C ASP A 96 -36.73 -29.89 -35.38
N ARG A 97 -36.17 -31.09 -35.17
CA ARG A 97 -35.62 -31.50 -33.88
C ARG A 97 -34.47 -30.61 -33.42
N SER A 98 -33.58 -30.22 -34.35
CA SER A 98 -32.47 -29.30 -34.03
C SER A 98 -32.96 -27.89 -33.68
N MET A 99 -33.96 -27.38 -34.40
CA MET A 99 -34.54 -26.07 -34.17
C MET A 99 -35.30 -26.02 -32.83
N ALA A 100 -36.04 -27.09 -32.50
CA ALA A 100 -36.68 -27.24 -31.20
C ALA A 100 -35.64 -27.26 -30.06
N SER A 101 -34.54 -28.00 -30.21
CA SER A 101 -33.46 -28.06 -29.22
C SER A 101 -32.76 -26.71 -29.04
N ILE A 102 -32.51 -25.98 -30.13
CA ILE A 102 -31.92 -24.63 -30.07
C ILE A 102 -32.90 -23.66 -29.39
N SER A 103 -34.18 -23.72 -29.73
CA SER A 103 -35.22 -22.88 -29.12
C SER A 103 -35.33 -23.12 -27.61
N ASP A 104 -35.31 -24.39 -27.18
CA ASP A 104 -35.32 -24.75 -25.76
C ASP A 104 -34.06 -24.24 -25.03
N ARG A 105 -32.88 -24.39 -25.63
CA ARG A 105 -31.62 -23.83 -25.07
C ARG A 105 -31.64 -22.31 -24.97
N ILE A 106 -32.23 -21.61 -25.96
CA ILE A 106 -32.39 -20.15 -25.91
C ILE A 106 -33.35 -19.75 -24.79
N GLY A 107 -34.48 -20.46 -24.66
CA GLY A 107 -35.46 -20.20 -23.59
C GLY A 107 -34.86 -20.37 -22.20
N GLN A 108 -34.14 -21.48 -21.98
CA GLN A 108 -33.42 -21.72 -20.72
C GLN A 108 -32.34 -20.67 -20.45
N GLY A 109 -31.60 -20.25 -21.48
CA GLY A 109 -30.61 -19.17 -21.37
C GLY A 109 -31.24 -17.85 -20.93
N PHE A 110 -32.39 -17.48 -21.50
CA PHE A 110 -33.10 -16.25 -21.15
C PHE A 110 -33.64 -16.26 -19.72
N GLU A 111 -34.22 -17.38 -19.28
CA GLU A 111 -34.69 -17.51 -17.90
C GLU A 111 -33.54 -17.52 -16.88
N SER A 112 -32.41 -18.16 -17.21
CA SER A 112 -31.20 -18.08 -16.38
C SER A 112 -30.71 -16.64 -16.25
N GLN A 113 -30.62 -15.91 -17.37
CA GLN A 113 -30.17 -14.51 -17.38
C GLN A 113 -31.11 -13.61 -16.57
N LYS A 114 -32.42 -13.83 -16.66
CA LYS A 114 -33.43 -13.10 -15.88
C LYS A 114 -33.30 -13.35 -14.39
N ASN A 115 -33.06 -14.60 -14.00
CA ASN A 115 -32.83 -14.98 -12.60
C ASN A 115 -31.54 -14.36 -12.07
N ASP A 116 -30.45 -14.40 -12.83
CA ASP A 116 -29.18 -13.79 -12.47
C ASP A 116 -29.31 -12.27 -12.33
N SER A 117 -30.00 -11.62 -13.26
CA SER A 117 -30.28 -10.18 -13.21
C SER A 117 -31.09 -9.80 -11.95
N THR A 118 -32.09 -10.62 -11.60
CA THR A 118 -32.88 -10.42 -10.38
C THR A 118 -32.03 -10.59 -9.12
N ASN A 119 -31.14 -11.58 -9.10
CA ASN A 119 -30.19 -11.80 -8.00
C ASN A 119 -29.25 -10.60 -7.83
N VAL A 120 -28.65 -10.12 -8.93
CA VAL A 120 -27.77 -8.95 -8.94
C VAL A 120 -28.51 -7.70 -8.46
N LYS A 121 -29.75 -7.49 -8.90
CA LYS A 121 -30.59 -6.37 -8.44
C LYS A 121 -30.85 -6.41 -6.94
N ASN A 122 -31.17 -7.59 -6.39
CA ASN A 122 -31.39 -7.76 -4.96
C ASN A 122 -30.09 -7.47 -4.18
N LYS A 123 -28.95 -8.03 -4.61
CA LYS A 123 -27.64 -7.74 -4.00
C LYS A 123 -27.27 -6.25 -4.04
N LEU A 124 -27.55 -5.56 -5.14
CA LEU A 124 -27.33 -4.11 -5.26
C LEU A 124 -28.23 -3.32 -4.28
N SER A 125 -29.46 -3.78 -4.07
CA SER A 125 -30.37 -3.20 -3.08
C SER A 125 -29.84 -3.39 -1.67
N ASP A 126 -29.39 -4.59 -1.33
CA ASP A 126 -28.81 -4.90 -0.01
C ASP A 126 -27.55 -4.06 0.22
N MET A 127 -26.65 -3.98 -0.75
CA MET A 127 -25.46 -3.11 -0.68
C MET A 127 -25.82 -1.64 -0.50
N THR A 128 -26.88 -1.16 -1.14
CA THR A 128 -27.34 0.23 -0.98
C THR A 128 -27.81 0.47 0.45
N GLN A 129 -28.53 -0.48 1.03
CA GLN A 129 -28.97 -0.43 2.43
C GLN A 129 -27.77 -0.46 3.39
N ASP A 130 -26.78 -1.32 3.14
CA ASP A 130 -25.55 -1.39 3.94
C ASP A 130 -24.76 -0.07 3.88
N ILE A 131 -24.62 0.53 2.69
CA ILE A 131 -23.95 1.83 2.52
C ILE A 131 -24.69 2.93 3.30
N GLN A 132 -26.03 2.91 3.30
CA GLN A 132 -26.81 3.86 4.09
C GLN A 132 -26.60 3.66 5.59
N ALA A 133 -26.59 2.41 6.07
CA ALA A 133 -26.31 2.09 7.47
C ALA A 133 -24.90 2.56 7.88
N ILE A 134 -23.89 2.28 7.06
CA ILE A 134 -22.50 2.76 7.27
C ILE A 134 -22.47 4.28 7.35
N LYS A 135 -23.18 4.99 6.47
CA LYS A 135 -23.23 6.46 6.46
C LYS A 135 -23.81 7.02 7.77
N VAL A 136 -24.86 6.39 8.31
CA VAL A 136 -25.44 6.76 9.61
C VAL A 136 -24.41 6.56 10.73
N THR A 137 -23.77 5.39 10.77
CA THR A 137 -22.73 5.08 11.79
C THR A 137 -21.55 6.06 11.72
N ILE A 138 -21.10 6.46 10.52
CA ILE A 138 -20.02 7.45 10.36
C ILE A 138 -20.43 8.81 10.94
N THR A 139 -21.69 9.20 10.76
CA THR A 139 -22.22 10.48 11.28
C THR A 139 -22.30 10.45 12.81
N ASP A 140 -22.80 9.36 13.38
CA ASP A 140 -22.85 9.13 14.83
C ASP A 140 -21.45 9.11 15.47
N GLN A 141 -20.49 8.42 14.85
CA GLN A 141 -19.09 8.44 15.28
C GLN A 141 -18.47 9.83 15.23
N ARG A 142 -18.81 10.63 14.21
CA ARG A 142 -18.34 12.02 14.11
C ARG A 142 -18.87 12.87 15.26
N GLU A 143 -20.14 12.74 15.59
CA GLU A 143 -20.76 13.45 16.72
C GLU A 143 -20.14 13.04 18.05
N THR A 144 -19.98 11.73 18.28
CA THR A 144 -19.34 11.19 19.48
C THR A 144 -17.90 11.69 19.63
N ASN A 145 -17.12 11.73 18.54
CA ASN A 145 -15.76 12.25 18.56
C ASN A 145 -15.70 13.76 18.84
N GLN A 146 -16.67 14.53 18.34
CA GLN A 146 -16.78 15.96 18.65
C GLN A 146 -17.07 16.19 20.13
N GLU A 147 -17.98 15.41 20.72
CA GLU A 147 -18.30 15.50 22.14
C GLU A 147 -17.10 15.08 23.02
N LEU A 148 -16.40 14.01 22.65
CA LEU A 148 -15.16 13.62 23.34
C LEU A 148 -14.11 14.73 23.27
N GLY A 149 -13.94 15.36 22.10
CA GLY A 149 -13.05 16.53 21.94
C GLY A 149 -13.43 17.70 22.85
N ARG A 150 -14.73 17.95 23.02
CA ARG A 150 -15.24 18.98 23.95
C ARG A 150 -14.89 18.65 25.39
N GLN A 151 -15.09 17.40 25.81
CA GLN A 151 -14.77 16.95 27.17
C GLN A 151 -13.26 17.01 27.46
N ILE A 152 -12.42 16.61 26.50
CA ILE A 152 -10.96 16.72 26.63
C ILE A 152 -10.55 18.19 26.82
N ASN A 153 -11.09 19.11 26.03
CA ASN A 153 -10.81 20.54 26.17
C ASN A 153 -11.26 21.10 27.52
N GLU A 154 -12.41 20.66 28.03
CA GLU A 154 -12.86 21.03 29.38
C GLU A 154 -11.89 20.54 30.45
N VAL A 155 -11.45 19.28 30.36
CA VAL A 155 -10.47 18.70 31.31
C VAL A 155 -9.13 19.43 31.23
N ILE A 156 -8.64 19.75 30.04
CA ILE A 156 -7.40 20.54 29.85
C ILE A 156 -7.56 21.92 30.49
N THR A 157 -8.70 22.60 30.28
CA THR A 157 -8.94 23.93 30.87
C THR A 157 -8.97 23.88 32.40
N ARG A 158 -9.59 22.84 32.98
CA ARG A 158 -9.59 22.61 34.44
C ARG A 158 -8.17 22.34 34.95
N LEU A 159 -7.39 21.54 34.21
CA LEU A 159 -6.01 21.24 34.56
C LEU A 159 -5.13 22.51 34.53
N ASP A 160 -5.26 23.34 33.50
CA ASP A 160 -4.56 24.61 33.40
C ASP A 160 -4.93 25.57 34.53
N THR A 161 -6.20 25.61 34.91
CA THR A 161 -6.66 26.40 36.07
C THR A 161 -5.98 25.93 37.35
N LEU A 162 -5.96 24.62 37.59
CA LEU A 162 -5.34 24.02 38.78
C LEU A 162 -3.81 24.20 38.80
N ILE A 163 -3.16 24.13 37.63
CA ILE A 163 -1.73 24.47 37.47
C ILE A 163 -1.50 25.94 37.82
N ASN A 164 -2.34 26.86 37.36
CA ASN A 164 -2.19 28.28 37.64
C ASN A 164 -2.44 28.62 39.12
N GLU A 165 -3.44 27.99 39.75
CA GLU A 165 -3.71 28.11 41.18
C GLU A 165 -2.52 27.61 42.02
N THR A 166 -1.95 26.45 41.68
CA THR A 166 -0.76 25.90 42.37
C THR A 166 0.53 26.67 42.07
N ARG A 167 0.58 27.38 40.93
CA ARG A 167 1.73 28.21 40.53
C ARG A 167 1.71 29.62 41.12
N THR A 168 0.67 30.00 41.88
CA THR A 168 0.73 31.22 42.71
C THR A 168 1.92 31.11 43.67
N PRO A 169 3.01 31.87 43.46
CA PRO A 169 4.21 31.70 44.25
C PRO A 169 3.93 32.27 45.65
N LYS A 170 3.93 31.42 46.68
CA LYS A 170 4.34 31.88 48.01
C LYS A 170 5.77 32.39 47.86
N THR A 171 5.91 33.71 47.73
CA THR A 171 7.17 34.43 47.60
C THR A 171 7.98 34.33 48.88
N VAL A 172 8.63 33.19 49.08
CA VAL A 172 9.73 33.06 50.03
C VAL A 172 11.00 33.44 49.28
N LYS A 173 11.55 34.62 49.60
CA LYS A 173 12.85 35.11 49.12
C LYS A 173 13.91 34.03 49.31
N ARG A 174 14.36 33.38 48.23
CA ARG A 174 15.44 32.38 48.29
C ARG A 174 16.76 33.05 47.90
N LYS A 175 17.69 33.10 48.85
CA LYS A 175 19.09 33.52 48.69
C LYS A 175 19.73 32.76 47.53
N THR A 176 20.43 33.47 46.65
CA THR A 176 21.26 32.93 45.57
C THR A 176 22.40 32.11 46.18
N VAL A 177 22.27 30.78 46.12
CA VAL A 177 23.37 29.85 46.43
C VAL A 177 24.20 29.67 45.15
N ALA A 178 25.52 29.82 45.29
CA ALA A 178 26.50 29.70 44.22
C ALA A 178 26.34 28.38 43.43
N ARG A 179 26.43 28.47 42.09
CA ARG A 179 26.43 27.32 41.18
C ARG A 179 27.64 26.42 41.49
N HIS A 180 27.39 25.27 42.11
CA HIS A 180 28.35 24.17 42.13
C HIS A 180 28.34 23.44 40.78
N LYS A 181 29.52 23.02 40.30
CA LYS A 181 29.66 22.14 39.13
C LYS A 181 28.85 20.86 39.36
N PRO A 182 28.06 20.38 38.37
CA PRO A 182 27.29 19.16 38.54
C PRO A 182 28.24 17.96 38.71
N ARG A 183 28.01 17.20 39.77
CA ARG A 183 28.67 15.90 40.02
C ARG A 183 28.24 14.94 38.90
N PRO A 184 29.12 14.04 38.42
CA PRO A 184 28.73 13.02 37.45
C PRO A 184 27.59 12.18 38.03
N VAL A 185 26.41 12.24 37.42
CA VAL A 185 25.27 11.40 37.79
C VAL A 185 25.25 10.27 36.76
N LYS A 186 25.39 9.02 37.19
CA LYS A 186 25.45 7.85 36.29
C LYS A 186 24.08 7.42 35.74
N THR A 187 23.00 7.89 36.34
CA THR A 187 21.63 7.47 36.01
C THR A 187 20.73 8.70 35.87
N PRO A 188 19.93 8.81 34.80
CA PRO A 188 19.01 9.93 34.67
C PRO A 188 18.00 9.94 35.83
N PRO A 189 17.56 11.12 36.30
CA PRO A 189 16.55 11.26 37.36
C PRO A 189 15.11 11.03 36.84
N PHE A 190 14.96 10.27 35.75
CA PHE A 190 13.71 9.94 35.08
C PHE A 190 13.81 8.51 34.53
N GLN A 191 12.67 7.87 34.35
CA GLN A 191 12.57 6.53 33.74
C GLN A 191 12.29 6.67 32.25
N LEU A 192 12.76 5.70 31.47
CA LEU A 192 12.38 5.55 30.07
C LEU A 192 11.25 4.51 30.03
N ASP A 193 10.06 4.93 29.62
CA ASP A 193 8.87 4.09 29.69
C ASP A 193 8.61 3.35 28.37
N ALA A 194 8.76 4.04 27.24
CA ALA A 194 8.53 3.47 25.91
C ALA A 194 9.31 4.21 24.81
N ILE A 195 9.51 3.54 23.67
CA ILE A 195 9.98 4.16 22.42
C ILE A 195 8.92 3.93 21.35
N ASP A 196 8.46 4.99 20.71
CA ASP A 196 7.45 4.90 19.66
C ASP A 196 7.75 5.81 18.45
N LEU A 197 7.07 5.58 17.34
CA LEU A 197 7.19 6.33 16.09
C LEU A 197 5.90 7.12 15.82
N TRP A 198 6.02 8.44 15.72
CA TRP A 198 4.93 9.34 15.37
C TRP A 198 5.41 10.31 14.28
N ASP A 199 4.65 10.48 13.19
CA ASP A 199 4.96 11.40 12.08
C ASP A 199 6.39 11.24 11.54
N ASP A 200 6.81 9.98 11.34
CA ASP A 200 8.17 9.61 10.93
C ASP A 200 9.30 10.05 11.89
N VAL A 201 8.95 10.49 13.12
CA VAL A 201 9.88 10.87 14.18
C VAL A 201 9.81 9.87 15.32
N THR A 202 10.97 9.41 15.79
CA THR A 202 11.04 8.50 16.94
C THR A 202 11.06 9.31 18.24
N TYR A 203 10.14 8.99 19.14
CA TYR A 203 10.00 9.58 20.45
C TYR A 203 10.30 8.56 21.55
N VAL A 204 10.82 9.05 22.66
CA VAL A 204 10.95 8.29 23.90
C VAL A 204 10.02 8.91 24.93
N ALA A 205 9.11 8.11 25.47
CA ALA A 205 8.30 8.49 26.62
C ALA A 205 9.16 8.35 27.88
N THR A 206 9.16 9.41 28.69
CA THR A 206 9.90 9.44 29.95
C THR A 206 9.01 9.87 31.09
N SER A 207 9.20 9.26 32.27
CA SER A 207 8.46 9.62 33.47
C SER A 207 9.38 10.16 34.56
N GLN A 208 8.98 11.31 35.14
CA GLN A 208 9.67 11.90 36.28
C GLN A 208 8.64 12.44 37.27
N ALA A 209 8.64 11.89 38.49
CA ALA A 209 7.72 12.29 39.56
C ALA A 209 6.23 12.32 39.10
N GLY A 210 5.81 11.30 38.35
CA GLY A 210 4.44 11.17 37.84
C GLY A 210 4.09 12.03 36.62
N ARG A 211 5.06 12.78 36.06
CA ARG A 211 4.87 13.54 34.81
C ARG A 211 5.53 12.81 33.65
N VAL A 212 4.78 12.65 32.56
CA VAL A 212 5.27 12.03 31.32
C VAL A 212 5.67 13.13 30.33
N ALA A 213 6.81 12.94 29.67
CA ALA A 213 7.29 13.79 28.59
C ALA A 213 7.77 12.93 27.41
N PHE A 214 7.51 13.40 26.19
CA PHE A 214 7.94 12.75 24.95
C PHE A 214 9.12 13.53 24.37
N LEU A 215 10.25 12.85 24.22
CA LEU A 215 11.49 13.47 23.78
C LEU A 215 12.00 12.82 22.50
N LYS A 216 12.45 13.64 21.56
CA LYS A 216 13.14 13.17 20.35
C LYS A 216 14.65 13.41 20.44
N THR A 217 15.40 12.84 19.51
CA THR A 217 16.84 13.08 19.39
C THR A 217 17.15 14.58 19.33
N GLY A 218 18.09 15.01 20.15
CA GLY A 218 18.53 16.40 20.28
C GLY A 218 17.91 17.14 21.47
N GLU A 219 16.78 16.67 22.00
CA GLU A 219 16.10 17.29 23.14
C GLU A 219 16.71 16.87 24.48
N GLN A 220 16.38 17.62 25.53
CA GLN A 220 16.97 17.47 26.85
C GLN A 220 15.92 17.49 27.95
N GLN A 221 16.09 16.63 28.95
CA GLN A 221 15.30 16.65 30.19
C GLN A 221 16.22 16.54 31.40
N SER A 222 15.99 17.38 32.41
CA SER A 222 16.76 17.37 33.66
C SER A 222 18.29 17.40 33.44
N GLY A 223 18.74 18.09 32.39
CA GLY A 223 20.16 18.18 32.03
C GLY A 223 20.69 17.05 31.15
N TRP A 224 19.90 16.01 30.86
CA TRP A 224 20.28 14.86 30.03
C TRP A 224 19.78 15.00 28.60
N LYS A 225 20.68 14.94 27.62
CA LYS A 225 20.36 15.12 26.20
C LYS A 225 20.21 13.77 25.50
N PHE A 226 19.15 13.59 24.71
CA PHE A 226 18.93 12.40 23.90
C PHE A 226 19.79 12.48 22.64
N THR A 227 20.80 11.64 22.51
CA THR A 227 21.76 11.70 21.39
C THR A 227 21.46 10.69 20.29
N HIS A 228 20.88 9.54 20.65
CA HIS A 228 20.47 8.52 19.69
C HIS A 228 19.33 7.68 20.27
N ILE A 229 18.37 7.29 19.42
CA ILE A 229 17.24 6.44 19.78
C ILE A 229 17.19 5.30 18.76
N ASP A 230 17.46 4.08 19.20
CA ASP A 230 17.33 2.85 18.40
C ASP A 230 16.05 2.12 18.84
N ARG A 231 14.98 2.33 18.08
CA ARG A 231 13.68 1.68 18.33
C ARG A 231 13.76 0.16 18.18
N LEU A 232 14.56 -0.35 17.23
CA LEU A 232 14.63 -1.79 16.95
C LEU A 232 15.30 -2.55 18.08
N LYS A 233 16.30 -1.92 18.72
CA LYS A 233 16.99 -2.48 19.88
C LYS A 233 16.36 -2.10 21.22
N GLY A 234 15.39 -1.18 21.23
CA GLY A 234 14.85 -0.63 22.47
C GLY A 234 15.91 0.13 23.27
N GLN A 235 16.83 0.81 22.59
CA GLN A 235 18.03 1.41 23.20
C GLN A 235 18.06 2.92 22.98
N VAL A 236 18.43 3.66 24.01
CA VAL A 236 18.53 5.12 24.00
C VAL A 236 19.89 5.54 24.52
N ASN A 237 20.60 6.36 23.75
CA ASN A 237 21.84 7.00 24.19
C ASN A 237 21.52 8.38 24.76
N LEU A 238 21.98 8.61 25.98
CA LEU A 238 21.76 9.81 26.76
C LEU A 238 23.11 10.43 27.09
N GLN A 239 23.27 11.73 26.83
CA GLN A 239 24.42 12.48 27.29
C GLN A 239 24.10 13.18 28.61
N ASP A 240 24.90 12.94 29.64
CA ASP A 240 24.74 13.55 30.96
C ASP A 240 25.15 15.04 30.95
N PRO A 241 24.85 15.80 32.02
CA PRO A 241 25.27 17.21 32.13
C PRO A 241 26.79 17.44 32.10
N ALA A 242 27.60 16.40 32.33
CA ALA A 242 29.05 16.44 32.26
C ALA A 242 29.58 16.06 30.85
N GLY A 243 28.70 15.73 29.91
CA GLY A 243 29.02 15.39 28.53
C GLY A 243 29.29 13.90 28.29
N GLN A 244 29.17 13.03 29.28
CA GLN A 244 29.38 11.59 29.11
C GLN A 244 28.16 10.92 28.50
N VAL A 245 28.37 10.00 27.56
CA VAL A 245 27.30 9.26 26.89
C VAL A 245 27.06 7.94 27.60
N HIS A 246 25.81 7.70 27.97
CA HIS A 246 25.32 6.49 28.62
C HIS A 246 24.29 5.84 27.71
N SER A 247 24.33 4.51 27.62
CA SER A 247 23.34 3.76 26.85
C SER A 247 22.39 3.03 27.78
N VAL A 248 21.09 3.23 27.58
CA VAL A 248 20.02 2.65 28.39
C VAL A 248 19.15 1.79 27.49
N THR A 249 18.94 0.54 27.88
CA THR A 249 18.03 -0.38 27.20
C THR A 249 16.73 -0.45 27.99
N LEU A 250 15.59 -0.28 27.32
CA LEU A 250 14.30 -0.43 27.96
C LEU A 250 14.03 -1.91 28.28
N PRO A 251 13.45 -2.23 29.45
CA PRO A 251 12.92 -3.56 29.72
C PRO A 251 11.79 -3.86 28.71
N ARG A 252 11.81 -5.06 28.11
CA ARG A 252 10.74 -5.55 27.23
C ARG A 252 9.55 -6.05 28.03
#